data_AF-A0A1N6W0V3-F1
#
_entry.id   AF-A0A1N6W0V3-F1
#
_cell.length_a   1.000
_cell.length_b   1.000
_cell.length_c   1.000
_cell.angle_alpha   90.00
_cell.angle_beta   90.00
_cell.angle_gamma   90.00
#
_symmetry.space_group_name_H-M   'P 1'
#
loop_
_entity.id
_entity.type
_entity.pdbx_description
1 polymer ?
#
loop_
_entity_poly.entity_id
_entity_poly.type
_entity_poly.pdbx_seq_one_letter_code
_entity_poly.pdbx_strand_id
1 'polypeptide(L)'
;MAGPLGAHVVRAARYWTRRYEEAAKSEQWTREKEDVIEVPGLSPRSEEILKQLDGLERAEKPAFLEKLVGTPEGRRALHEAEAVADAIRQRFGTDDLRHKDLVGLTRGQVERGDLARLAEMARITHQAKTATNTRKHDLVRSQIKGLSMGI
;
A
#
# COMPACT_ATOMS: atom_id res chain seq x y z
N MET A 1 -1.20 19.44 -51.15
CA MET A 1 -1.06 20.26 -49.92
C MET A 1 -2.30 20.04 -49.07
N ALA A 2 -2.17 19.74 -47.77
CA ALA A 2 -3.34 19.65 -46.89
C ALA A 2 -3.99 21.04 -46.80
N GLY A 3 -5.31 21.12 -47.02
CA GLY A 3 -6.05 22.39 -46.91
C GLY A 3 -5.97 23.00 -45.50
N PRO A 4 -6.48 24.22 -45.29
CA PRO A 4 -6.37 24.96 -44.02
C PRO A 4 -6.77 24.14 -42.79
N LEU A 5 -7.84 23.35 -42.90
CA LEU A 5 -8.29 22.41 -41.86
C LEU A 5 -7.25 21.33 -41.53
N GLY A 6 -6.60 20.74 -42.54
CA GLY A 6 -5.55 19.74 -42.33
C GLY A 6 -4.32 20.32 -41.67
N ALA A 7 -3.93 21.55 -42.02
CA ALA A 7 -2.85 22.26 -41.34
C ALA A 7 -3.18 22.54 -39.85
N HIS A 8 -4.43 22.90 -39.55
CA HIS A 8 -4.89 23.11 -38.18
C HIS A 8 -4.89 21.82 -37.35
N VAL A 9 -5.36 20.70 -37.89
CA VAL A 9 -5.34 19.39 -37.20
C VAL A 9 -3.91 18.94 -36.91
N VAL A 10 -3.00 19.05 -37.88
CA VAL A 10 -1.58 18.69 -37.68
C VAL A 10 -0.93 19.60 -36.63
N ARG A 11 -1.30 20.89 -36.59
CA ARG A 11 -0.79 21.83 -35.58
C ARG A 11 -1.32 21.49 -34.17
N ALA A 12 -2.61 21.17 -34.06
CA ALA A 12 -3.23 20.77 -32.81
C ALA A 12 -2.62 19.45 -32.29
N ALA A 13 -2.44 18.46 -33.17
CA ALA A 13 -1.79 17.19 -32.84
C ALA A 13 -0.38 17.43 -32.29
N ARG A 14 0.47 18.19 -33.02
CA ARG A 14 1.83 18.53 -32.55
C ARG A 14 1.84 19.25 -31.20
N TYR A 15 0.89 20.15 -30.98
CA TYR A 15 0.78 20.86 -29.70
C TYR A 15 0.48 19.90 -28.54
N TRP A 16 -0.50 19.01 -28.70
CA TRP A 16 -0.86 18.03 -27.67
C TRP A 16 0.23 16.98 -27.45
N THR A 17 0.89 16.51 -28.51
CA THR A 17 2.05 15.60 -28.38
C THR A 17 3.16 16.24 -27.54
N ARG A 18 3.52 17.49 -27.83
CA ARG A 18 4.53 18.20 -27.04
C ARG A 18 4.12 18.36 -25.58
N ARG A 19 2.87 18.75 -25.32
CA ARG A 19 2.35 18.90 -23.94
C ARG A 19 2.36 17.58 -23.17
N TYR A 20 2.03 16.48 -23.86
CA TYR A 20 2.11 15.13 -23.31
C TYR A 20 3.56 14.76 -22.96
N GLU A 21 4.51 14.96 -23.87
CA GLU A 21 5.93 14.68 -23.61
C GLU A 21 6.50 15.52 -22.47
N GLU A 22 6.14 16.80 -22.37
CA GLU A 22 6.53 17.67 -21.26
C GLU A 22 5.97 17.17 -19.92
N ALA A 23 4.70 16.78 -19.89
CA ALA A 23 4.08 16.23 -18.68
C ALA A 23 4.72 14.90 -18.27
N ALA A 24 4.97 14.01 -19.24
CA ALA A 24 5.64 12.72 -19.00
C ALA A 24 7.06 12.91 -18.44
N LYS A 25 7.84 13.84 -19.00
CA LYS A 25 9.19 14.17 -18.50
C LYS A 25 9.15 14.79 -17.11
N SER A 26 8.19 15.68 -16.85
CA SER A 26 8.02 16.29 -15.52
C SER A 26 7.67 15.23 -14.48
N GLU A 27 6.73 14.34 -14.79
CA GLU A 27 6.36 13.24 -13.91
C GLU A 27 7.52 12.26 -13.70
N GLN A 28 8.25 11.93 -14.76
CA GLN A 28 9.44 11.09 -14.67
C GLN A 28 10.50 11.73 -13.78
N TRP A 29 10.76 13.03 -13.92
CA TRP A 29 11.68 13.76 -13.04
C TRP A 29 11.20 13.75 -11.59
N THR A 30 9.92 14.02 -11.34
CA THR A 30 9.33 13.93 -9.99
C THR A 30 9.48 12.54 -9.42
N ARG A 31 9.39 11.46 -10.20
CA ARG A 31 9.61 10.10 -9.67
C ARG A 31 11.10 9.77 -9.50
N GLU A 32 11.96 10.12 -10.44
CA GLU A 32 13.40 9.91 -10.30
C GLU A 32 14.02 10.71 -9.14
N LYS A 33 13.44 11.86 -8.81
CA LYS A 33 13.96 12.76 -7.78
C LYS A 33 13.13 12.78 -6.50
N GLU A 34 11.86 12.38 -6.55
CA GLU A 34 10.92 12.40 -5.42
C GLU A 34 10.18 11.06 -5.17
N ASP A 35 10.33 10.00 -6.00
CA ASP A 35 9.98 8.60 -5.61
C ASP A 35 11.05 8.04 -4.64
N VAL A 36 11.37 8.85 -3.63
CA VAL A 36 12.38 8.65 -2.58
C VAL A 36 11.80 7.87 -1.40
N ILE A 37 10.51 7.50 -1.48
CA ILE A 37 9.85 6.75 -0.41
C ILE A 37 10.33 5.31 -0.49
N GLU A 38 11.43 5.06 0.22
CA GLU A 38 11.90 3.72 0.51
C GLU A 38 10.83 3.01 1.35
N VAL A 39 10.35 1.88 0.86
CA VAL A 39 9.47 1.02 1.63
C VAL A 39 10.38 0.19 2.56
N PRO A 40 10.31 0.37 3.89
CA PRO A 40 11.13 -0.40 4.80
C PRO A 40 10.79 -1.88 4.69
N GLY A 41 11.78 -2.74 4.90
CA GLY A 41 11.55 -4.18 5.05
C GLY A 41 11.02 -4.52 6.44
N LEU A 42 10.27 -5.62 6.55
CA LEU A 42 9.98 -6.24 7.84
C LEU A 42 11.25 -6.91 8.39
N SER A 43 11.41 -6.91 9.72
CA SER A 43 12.42 -7.79 10.32
C SER A 43 12.03 -9.26 10.09
N PRO A 44 13.00 -10.20 9.98
CA PRO A 44 12.69 -11.61 9.72
C PRO A 44 11.69 -12.20 10.73
N ARG A 45 11.80 -11.79 11.99
CA ARG A 45 10.91 -12.25 13.05
C ARG A 45 9.51 -11.67 12.92
N SER A 46 9.38 -10.38 12.61
CA SER A 46 8.07 -9.77 12.33
C SER A 46 7.40 -10.40 11.12
N GLU A 47 8.16 -10.65 10.05
CA GLU A 47 7.64 -11.30 8.85
C GLU A 47 7.06 -12.69 9.16
N GLU A 48 7.77 -13.51 9.95
CA GLU A 48 7.29 -14.82 10.39
C GLU A 48 5.99 -14.73 11.20
N ILE A 49 5.94 -13.82 12.18
CA ILE A 49 4.75 -13.60 13.02
C ILE A 49 3.54 -13.17 12.17
N LEU A 50 3.75 -12.24 11.22
CA LEU A 50 2.68 -11.71 10.40
C LEU A 50 2.22 -12.73 9.34
N LYS A 51 3.11 -13.59 8.84
CA LYS A 51 2.74 -14.73 8.00
C LYS A 51 1.84 -15.72 8.73
N GLN A 52 2.12 -15.98 10.00
CA GLN A 52 1.21 -16.80 10.83
C GLN A 52 -0.16 -16.15 10.93
N LEU A 53 -0.24 -14.86 11.28
CA LEU A 53 -1.51 -14.12 11.35
C LEU A 53 -2.29 -14.15 10.03
N ASP A 54 -1.59 -13.99 8.92
CA ASP A 54 -2.17 -13.99 7.59
C ASP A 54 -2.81 -15.33 7.21
N GLY A 55 -2.14 -16.44 7.54
CA GLY A 55 -2.59 -17.81 7.25
C GLY A 55 -3.72 -18.34 8.15
N LEU A 56 -4.07 -17.66 9.24
CA LEU A 56 -5.18 -18.07 10.12
C LEU A 56 -6.55 -17.86 9.49
N GLU A 57 -7.54 -18.63 9.93
CA GLU A 57 -8.94 -18.37 9.57
C GLU A 57 -9.45 -17.07 10.23
N ARG A 58 -10.42 -16.42 9.58
CA ARG A 58 -10.97 -15.14 10.06
C ARG A 58 -11.47 -15.20 11.51
N ALA A 59 -12.00 -16.35 11.94
CA ALA A 59 -12.49 -16.56 13.30
C ALA A 59 -11.37 -16.63 14.35
N GLU A 60 -10.17 -17.05 13.96
CA GLU A 60 -9.02 -17.26 14.85
C GLU A 60 -8.14 -16.01 14.98
N LYS A 61 -8.15 -15.14 13.95
CA LYS A 61 -7.36 -13.89 13.91
C LYS A 61 -7.54 -12.99 15.14
N PRO A 62 -8.75 -12.77 15.70
CA PRO A 62 -8.92 -11.96 16.90
C PRO A 62 -8.16 -12.52 18.12
N ALA A 63 -8.27 -13.83 18.37
CA ALA A 63 -7.61 -14.46 19.51
C ALA A 63 -6.08 -14.45 19.36
N PHE A 64 -5.57 -14.59 18.14
CA PHE A 64 -4.14 -14.46 17.86
C PHE A 64 -3.64 -13.03 18.04
N LEU A 65 -4.40 -12.03 17.59
CA LEU A 65 -4.07 -10.62 17.78
C LEU A 65 -3.97 -10.23 19.26
N GLU A 66 -4.84 -10.76 20.13
CA GLU A 66 -4.73 -10.53 21.58
C GLU A 66 -3.37 -11.00 22.12
N LYS A 67 -2.90 -12.16 21.67
CA LYS A 67 -1.57 -12.68 22.05
C LYS A 67 -0.43 -11.79 21.53
N LEU A 68 -0.55 -11.27 20.30
CA LEU A 68 0.45 -10.38 19.72
C LEU A 68 0.54 -9.05 20.49
N VAL A 69 -0.59 -8.48 20.88
CA VAL A 69 -0.61 -7.23 21.67
C VAL A 69 -0.04 -7.46 23.07
N GLY A 70 -0.20 -8.66 23.63
CA GLY A 70 0.39 -9.04 24.92
C GLY A 70 1.92 -9.17 24.93
N THR A 71 2.53 -9.49 23.79
CA THR A 71 3.99 -9.72 23.67
C THR A 71 4.74 -8.51 23.11
N PRO A 72 5.96 -8.22 23.59
CA PRO A 72 6.76 -7.13 23.03
C PRO A 72 7.12 -7.37 21.56
N GLU A 73 7.39 -8.61 21.17
CA GLU A 73 7.68 -9.00 19.79
C GLU A 73 6.46 -8.82 18.89
N GLY A 74 5.27 -9.22 19.35
CA GLY A 74 4.04 -9.05 18.59
C GLY A 74 3.68 -7.58 18.38
N ARG A 75 3.83 -6.73 19.41
CA ARG A 75 3.65 -5.27 19.27
C ARG A 75 4.63 -4.67 18.27
N ARG A 76 5.89 -5.09 18.29
CA ARG A 76 6.89 -4.67 17.31
C ARG A 76 6.50 -5.09 15.89
N ALA A 77 6.05 -6.32 15.70
CA ALA A 77 5.62 -6.81 14.40
C ALA A 77 4.43 -6.02 13.83
N LEU A 78 3.45 -5.69 14.68
CA LEU A 78 2.31 -4.87 14.27
C LEU A 78 2.71 -3.42 13.92
N HIS A 79 3.64 -2.84 14.68
CA HIS A 79 4.17 -1.51 14.39
C HIS A 79 4.99 -1.48 13.08
N GLU A 80 5.85 -2.47 12.86
CA GLU A 80 6.59 -2.62 11.59
C GLU A 80 5.61 -2.81 10.43
N ALA A 81 4.55 -3.62 10.59
CA ALA A 81 3.51 -3.78 9.58
C ALA A 81 2.81 -2.46 9.22
N GLU A 82 2.46 -1.65 10.22
CA GLU A 82 1.83 -0.35 10.03
C GLU A 82 2.76 0.61 9.27
N ALA A 83 4.03 0.69 9.65
CA ALA A 83 5.03 1.52 8.98
C ALA A 83 5.24 1.12 7.51
N VAL A 84 5.31 -0.19 7.23
CA VAL A 84 5.45 -0.70 5.86
C VAL A 84 4.21 -0.40 5.04
N ALA A 85 3.01 -0.69 5.57
CA ALA A 85 1.76 -0.39 4.87
C ALA A 85 1.64 1.11 4.57
N ASP A 86 2.02 1.98 5.51
CA ASP A 86 1.98 3.42 5.30
C ASP A 86 2.99 3.91 4.27
N ALA A 87 4.21 3.36 4.23
CA ALA A 87 5.18 3.66 3.18
C ALA A 87 4.69 3.22 1.79
N ILE A 88 4.10 2.02 1.68
CA ILE A 88 3.48 1.52 0.45
C ILE A 88 2.35 2.47 0.00
N ARG A 89 1.48 2.88 0.93
CA ARG A 89 0.41 3.84 0.66
C ARG A 89 0.95 5.18 0.20
N GLN A 90 2.00 5.71 0.82
CA GLN A 90 2.60 6.99 0.42
C GLN A 90 3.20 6.90 -0.99
N ARG A 91 3.86 5.79 -1.32
CA ARG A 91 4.50 5.60 -2.63
C ARG A 91 3.52 5.35 -3.77
N PHE A 92 2.55 4.46 -3.55
CA PHE A 92 1.64 3.96 -4.59
C PHE A 92 0.22 4.51 -4.49
N GLY A 93 -0.08 5.34 -3.48
CA GLY A 93 -1.42 5.88 -3.20
C GLY A 93 -2.36 4.90 -2.48
N THR A 94 -1.94 3.67 -2.22
CA THR A 94 -2.73 2.62 -1.56
C THR A 94 -1.81 1.57 -0.93
N ASP A 95 -2.20 1.02 0.21
CA ASP A 95 -1.51 -0.09 0.89
C ASP A 95 -1.99 -1.48 0.44
N ASP A 96 -3.08 -1.56 -0.34
CA ASP A 96 -3.58 -2.81 -0.92
C ASP A 96 -3.16 -2.97 -2.39
N LEU A 97 -2.19 -3.85 -2.61
CA LEU A 97 -1.63 -4.10 -3.94
C LEU A 97 -2.21 -5.35 -4.64
N ARG A 98 -3.15 -6.09 -4.03
CA ARG A 98 -3.61 -7.42 -4.52
C ARG A 98 -4.20 -7.42 -5.93
N HIS A 99 -4.76 -6.30 -6.36
CA HIS A 99 -5.41 -6.14 -7.67
C HIS A 99 -4.76 -5.03 -8.51
N LYS A 100 -3.51 -4.68 -8.20
CA LYS A 100 -2.80 -3.62 -8.90
C LYS A 100 -1.83 -4.20 -9.93
N ASP A 101 -1.67 -3.47 -11.04
CA ASP A 101 -0.61 -3.75 -11.99
C ASP A 101 0.73 -3.32 -11.38
N LEU A 102 1.42 -4.27 -10.73
CA LEU A 102 2.70 -4.03 -10.08
C LEU A 102 3.79 -3.64 -11.08
N VAL A 103 3.75 -4.16 -12.31
CA VAL A 103 4.71 -3.80 -13.36
C VAL A 103 4.47 -2.35 -13.78
N GLY A 104 3.21 -1.94 -13.93
CA GLY A 104 2.85 -0.55 -14.19
C GLY A 104 3.18 0.39 -13.03
N LEU A 105 2.90 -0.02 -11.79
CA LEU A 105 3.20 0.76 -10.57
C LEU A 105 4.70 0.96 -10.35
N THR A 106 5.52 -0.03 -10.73
CA THR A 106 6.99 0.04 -10.67
C THR A 106 7.62 0.44 -11.99
N ARG A 107 6.81 0.70 -13.03
CA ARG A 107 7.21 1.03 -14.41
C ARG A 107 8.27 0.08 -14.99
N GLY A 108 8.25 -1.19 -14.58
CA GLY A 108 9.23 -2.21 -14.98
C GLY A 108 10.65 -1.98 -14.45
N GLN A 109 10.85 -1.06 -13.50
CA GLN A 109 12.15 -0.76 -12.89
C GLN A 109 12.54 -1.75 -11.78
N VAL A 110 11.61 -2.61 -11.38
CA VAL A 110 11.79 -3.61 -10.33
C VAL A 110 11.78 -5.00 -10.95
N GLU A 111 12.77 -5.81 -10.59
CA GLU A 111 12.87 -7.20 -11.03
C GLU A 111 11.63 -8.01 -10.64
N ARG A 112 11.26 -9.00 -11.44
CA ARG A 112 10.05 -9.80 -11.20
C ARG A 112 10.03 -10.47 -9.82
N GLY A 113 11.19 -10.89 -9.31
CA GLY A 113 11.33 -11.48 -7.98
C GLY A 113 11.01 -10.49 -6.85
N ASP A 114 11.43 -9.24 -7.01
CA ASP A 114 11.18 -8.17 -6.04
C ASP A 114 9.73 -7.70 -6.07
N LEU A 115 9.07 -7.75 -7.25
CA LEU A 115 7.63 -7.51 -7.36
C LEU A 115 6.81 -8.54 -6.58
N ALA A 116 7.16 -9.82 -6.69
CA ALA A 116 6.48 -10.88 -5.94
C ALA A 116 6.65 -10.69 -4.43
N ARG A 117 7.86 -10.32 -3.99
CA ARG A 117 8.14 -10.02 -2.57
C ARG A 117 7.38 -8.79 -2.08
N LEU A 118 7.33 -7.72 -2.87
CA LEU A 118 6.58 -6.51 -2.56
C LEU A 118 5.08 -6.80 -2.44
N ALA A 119 4.52 -7.60 -3.37
CA ALA A 119 3.13 -8.00 -3.34
C ALA A 119 2.79 -8.77 -2.06
N GLU A 120 3.64 -9.74 -1.71
CA GLU A 120 3.46 -10.56 -0.52
C GLU A 120 3.57 -9.74 0.76
N MET A 121 4.57 -8.87 0.85
CA MET A 121 4.74 -7.96 1.97
C MET A 121 3.54 -7.02 2.11
N ALA A 122 3.10 -6.40 1.01
CA ALA A 122 1.92 -5.53 1.01
C ALA A 122 0.67 -6.26 1.49
N ARG A 123 0.49 -7.52 1.05
CA ARG A 123 -0.64 -8.37 1.44
C ARG A 123 -0.64 -8.64 2.94
N ILE A 124 0.50 -9.10 3.47
CA ILE A 124 0.65 -9.44 4.90
C ILE A 124 0.47 -8.20 5.77
N THR A 125 1.10 -7.08 5.43
CA THR A 125 1.05 -5.85 6.23
C THR A 125 -0.31 -5.17 6.17
N HIS A 126 -0.95 -5.14 4.99
CA HIS A 126 -2.32 -4.67 4.84
C HIS A 126 -3.28 -5.49 5.70
N GLN A 127 -3.21 -6.83 5.64
CA GLN A 127 -4.08 -7.68 6.46
C GLN A 127 -3.87 -7.47 7.96
N ALA A 128 -2.61 -7.38 8.41
CA ALA A 128 -2.30 -7.13 9.81
C ALA A 128 -2.85 -5.79 10.30
N LYS A 129 -2.70 -4.74 9.49
CA LYS A 129 -3.25 -3.40 9.75
C LYS A 129 -4.77 -3.40 9.80
N THR A 130 -5.43 -4.04 8.83
CA THR A 130 -6.90 -4.17 8.81
C THR A 130 -7.41 -4.89 10.05
N ALA A 131 -6.81 -6.03 10.40
CA ALA A 131 -7.24 -6.82 11.54
C ALA A 131 -7.03 -6.06 12.88
N THR A 132 -5.92 -5.32 12.99
CA THR A 132 -5.66 -4.43 14.13
C THR A 132 -6.70 -3.31 14.23
N ASN A 133 -7.05 -2.69 13.11
CA ASN A 133 -8.06 -1.61 13.07
C ASN A 133 -9.46 -2.13 13.40
N THR A 134 -9.85 -3.30 12.89
CA THR A 134 -11.10 -3.96 13.26
C THR A 134 -11.19 -4.17 14.77
N ARG A 135 -10.15 -4.73 15.38
CA ARG A 135 -10.08 -4.90 16.84
C ARG A 135 -10.23 -3.57 17.59
N LYS A 136 -9.53 -2.51 17.18
CA LYS A 136 -9.65 -1.17 17.78
C LYS A 136 -11.10 -0.67 17.72
N HIS A 137 -11.75 -0.81 16.57
CA HIS A 137 -13.15 -0.41 16.40
C HIS A 137 -14.11 -1.24 17.27
N ASP A 138 -13.91 -2.55 17.36
CA ASP A 138 -14.74 -3.43 18.19
C ASP A 138 -14.61 -3.09 19.69
N LEU A 139 -13.39 -2.73 20.13
CA LEU A 139 -13.13 -2.25 21.50
C LEU A 139 -13.84 -0.93 21.79
N VAL A 140 -13.75 0.05 20.88
CA VAL A 140 -14.44 1.34 21.05
C VAL A 140 -15.96 1.13 21.08
N ARG A 141 -16.49 0.27 20.21
CA ARG A 141 -17.92 -0.05 20.16
C ARG A 141 -18.40 -0.70 21.46
N SER A 142 -17.63 -1.63 22.03
CA SER A 142 -18.00 -2.28 23.29
C SER A 142 -17.97 -1.31 24.47
N GLN A 143 -17.00 -0.39 24.52
CA GLN A 143 -16.93 0.68 25.53
C GLN A 143 -18.14 1.62 25.46
N ILE A 144 -18.51 2.09 24.26
CA ILE A 144 -19.70 2.93 24.07
C ILE A 144 -20.96 2.21 24.54
N LYS A 145 -21.11 0.92 24.21
CA LYS A 145 -22.25 0.11 24.64
C LYS A 145 -22.30 -0.07 26.16
N GLY A 146 -21.15 -0.25 26.81
CA GLY A 146 -21.04 -0.35 28.26
C GLY A 146 -21.43 0.96 28.96
N LEU A 147 -20.99 2.10 28.42
CA LEU A 147 -21.37 3.42 28.93
C LEU A 147 -22.86 3.73 28.74
N SER A 148 -23.46 3.32 27.62
CA SER A 148 -24.91 3.51 27.36
C SER A 148 -25.82 2.63 28.22
N MET A 149 -25.29 1.57 28.83
CA MET A 149 -26.04 0.65 29.71
C MET A 149 -25.84 0.96 31.20
N GLY A 150 -25.02 1.97 31.53
CA GLY A 150 -24.72 2.41 32.89
C GLY A 150 -25.49 3.65 33.37
N ILE A 151 -26.54 4.04 32.64
CA ILE A 151 -27.55 5.06 32.98
C ILE A 151 -28.90 4.36 33.01
#